data_AF-A0AAE0RXK7-F1
#
_entry.id   AF-A0AAE0RXK7-F1
#
_cell.length_a   1.000
_cell.length_b   1.000
_cell.length_c   1.000
_cell.angle_alpha   90.00
_cell.angle_beta   90.00
_cell.angle_gamma   90.00
#
_symmetry.space_group_name_H-M   'P 1'
#
loop_
_entity.id
_entity.type
_entity.pdbx_description
1 polymer ?
#
loop_
_entity_poly.entity_id
_entity_poly.type
_entity_poly.pdbx_seq_one_letter_code
_entity_poly.pdbx_strand_id
1 'polypeptide(L)' 'MSTKRVLIVYAHQEPRSFNGALKDEAVRTLRENGYEVEVSDLYAMQFDPTASRRHFTGEKGDMAITVLDGYTRCFVQRDT' A
#
# COMPACT_ATOMS: atom_id res chain seq x y z
N MET A 1 -2.80 23.71 12.12
CA MET A 1 -3.91 22.93 11.50
C MET A 1 -3.46 21.48 11.43
N SER A 2 -4.35 20.51 11.67
CA SER A 2 -4.00 19.09 11.57
C SER A 2 -3.93 18.68 10.10
N THR A 3 -2.77 18.21 9.64
CA THR A 3 -2.58 17.65 8.30
C THR A 3 -3.33 16.32 8.21
N LYS A 4 -4.15 16.16 7.16
CA LYS A 4 -4.85 14.89 6.89
C LYS A 4 -3.98 13.99 6.04
N ARG A 5 -4.06 12.67 6.28
CA ARG A 5 -3.28 11.66 5.56
C ARG A 5 -4.15 10.86 4.60
N VAL A 6 -3.64 10.58 3.41
CA VAL A 6 -4.29 9.78 2.36
C VAL A 6 -3.34 8.68 1.90
N LEU A 7 -3.86 7.46 1.78
CA LEU A 7 -3.18 6.34 1.15
C LEU A 7 -3.87 6.01 -0.18
N ILE A 8 -3.10 6.01 -1.27
CA ILE A 8 -3.57 5.57 -2.59
C ILE A 8 -3.03 4.16 -2.85
N VAL A 9 -3.92 3.19 -2.99
CA VAL A 9 -3.56 1.84 -3.44
C VAL A 9 -3.73 1.78 -4.96
N TYR A 10 -2.61 1.63 -5.67
CA TYR A 10 -2.55 1.58 -7.12
C TYR A 10 -2.28 0.15 -7.60
N ALA A 11 -3.16 -0.35 -8.47
CA ALA A 11 -3.16 -1.74 -8.92
C ALA A 11 -3.20 -1.83 -10.46
N HIS A 12 -2.21 -1.27 -11.15
CA HIS A 12 -2.12 -1.37 -12.60
C HIS A 12 -0.66 -1.52 -13.08
N GLN A 13 -0.44 -2.43 -14.01
CA GLN A 13 0.90 -2.84 -14.48
C GLN A 13 1.62 -1.84 -15.40
N GLU A 14 0.87 -1.03 -16.16
CA GLU A 14 1.42 -0.02 -17.08
C GLU A 14 1.30 1.38 -16.46
N PRO A 15 2.42 2.03 -16.07
CA PRO A 15 2.41 3.35 -15.44
C PRO A 15 1.88 4.46 -16.34
N ARG A 16 1.98 4.35 -17.67
CA ARG A 16 1.46 5.35 -18.62
C ARG A 16 0.02 5.07 -19.07
N SER A 17 -0.66 4.16 -18.39
CA SER A 17 -2.08 3.90 -18.62
C SER A 17 -2.95 5.06 -18.14
N PHE A 18 -4.22 5.04 -18.54
CA PHE A 18 -5.23 5.95 -18.00
C PHE A 18 -5.32 5.88 -16.46
N ASN A 19 -5.23 4.68 -15.87
CA ASN A 19 -5.20 4.51 -14.42
C ASN A 19 -3.95 5.14 -13.78
N GLY A 20 -2.79 5.03 -14.45
CA GLY A 20 -1.56 5.69 -14.02
C GLY A 20 -1.70 7.20 -13.99
N ALA A 21 -2.25 7.78 -15.07
CA ALA A 21 -2.52 9.21 -15.16
C ALA A 21 -3.51 9.70 -14.08
N LEU A 22 -4.58 8.95 -13.79
CA LEU A 22 -5.51 9.29 -12.70
C LEU A 22 -4.85 9.25 -11.33
N LYS A 23 -3.99 8.26 -11.08
CA LYS A 23 -3.22 8.15 -9.83
C LYS A 23 -2.28 9.34 -9.67
N ASP A 24 -1.54 9.72 -10.72
CA ASP A 24 -0.63 10.87 -10.69
C ASP A 24 -1.38 12.18 -10.42
N GLU A 25 -2.52 12.38 -11.09
CA GLU A 25 -3.35 13.58 -10.91
C GLU A 25 -3.98 13.66 -9.51
N ALA A 26 -4.39 12.53 -8.93
CA ALA A 26 -4.88 12.47 -7.56
C ALA A 26 -3.78 12.83 -6.55
N VAL A 27 -2.57 12.28 -6.71
CA VAL A 27 -1.41 12.62 -5.85
C VAL A 27 -1.12 14.11 -5.90
N ARG A 28 -1.05 14.68 -7.12
CA ARG A 28 -0.79 16.11 -7.33
C ARG A 28 -1.83 16.97 -6.62
N THR A 29 -3.11 16.74 -6.90
CA THR A 29 -4.23 17.52 -6.37
C THR A 29 -4.29 17.45 -4.83
N LEU A 30 -4.13 16.26 -4.25
CA LEU A 30 -4.19 16.10 -2.80
C LEU A 30 -3.01 16.79 -2.08
N ARG A 31 -1.80 16.69 -2.62
CA ARG A 31 -0.63 17.39 -2.07
C ARG A 31 -0.80 18.91 -2.15
N GLU A 32 -1.31 19.44 -3.27
CA GLU A 32 -1.62 20.87 -3.42
C GLU A 32 -2.66 21.37 -2.40
N ASN A 33 -3.58 20.50 -1.97
CA ASN A 33 -4.57 20.81 -0.93
C ASN A 33 -4.07 20.58 0.51
N GLY A 34 -2.78 20.31 0.70
CA GLY A 34 -2.15 20.19 2.02
C GLY A 34 -2.36 18.82 2.70
N TYR A 35 -2.66 17.77 1.94
CA TYR A 35 -2.70 16.41 2.45
C TYR A 35 -1.30 15.76 2.38
N GLU A 36 -0.98 14.93 3.36
CA GLU A 36 0.13 13.97 3.27
C GLU A 36 -0.35 12.75 2.48
N VAL A 37 0.33 12.42 1.38
CA VAL A 37 -0.11 11.38 0.44
C VAL A 37 0.97 10.32 0.28
N GLU A 38 0.60 9.09 0.59
CA GLU A 38 1.38 7.87 0.38
C GLU A 38 0.76 7.03 -0.75
N VAL A 39 1.59 6.30 -1.50
CA VAL A 39 1.14 5.41 -2.58
C VAL A 39 1.68 4.00 -2.36
N SER A 40 0.81 3.00 -2.42
CA SER A 40 1.19 1.59 -2.59
C SER A 40 0.94 1.18 -4.03
N ASP A 41 1.99 1.11 -4.83
CA ASP A 41 1.94 0.52 -6.16
C ASP A 41 2.09 -1.00 -6.03
N LEU A 42 0.97 -1.73 -6.03
CA LEU A 42 0.97 -3.17 -5.78
C LEU A 42 1.78 -3.95 -6.81
N TYR A 43 1.83 -3.48 -8.06
CA TYR A 43 2.60 -4.14 -9.11
C TYR A 43 4.10 -3.84 -8.98
N ALA A 44 4.48 -2.59 -8.72
CA ALA A 44 5.88 -2.23 -8.48
C ALA A 44 6.44 -2.89 -7.20
N MET A 45 5.60 -3.03 -6.17
CA MET A 45 5.94 -3.66 -4.90
C MET A 45 5.96 -5.19 -4.95
N GLN A 46 5.55 -5.80 -6.08
CA GLN A 46 5.38 -7.25 -6.21
C GLN A 46 4.53 -7.83 -5.08
N PHE A 47 3.44 -7.13 -4.75
CA PHE A 47 2.56 -7.53 -3.66
C PHE A 47 2.04 -8.95 -3.87
N ASP A 48 2.05 -9.74 -2.80
CA ASP A 48 1.58 -11.12 -2.78
C ASP A 48 0.07 -11.15 -2.47
N PRO A 49 -0.81 -11.40 -3.47
CA PRO A 49 -2.24 -11.35 -3.26
C PRO A 49 -2.79 -12.64 -2.64
N THR A 50 -2.00 -13.70 -2.52
CA THR A 50 -2.49 -15.03 -2.15
C THR A 50 -2.27 -15.30 -0.67
N ALA A 51 -3.31 -15.15 0.13
CA ALA A 51 -3.28 -15.50 1.56
C ALA A 51 -2.78 -16.94 1.77
N SER A 52 -1.78 -17.11 2.62
CA SER A 52 -1.10 -18.39 2.84
C SER A 52 -0.47 -18.49 4.22
N ARG A 53 -0.05 -19.70 4.60
CA ARG A 53 0.52 -19.99 5.93
C ARG A 53 1.74 -19.12 6.27
N ARG A 54 2.53 -18.72 5.27
CA ARG A 54 3.71 -17.84 5.41
C ARG A 54 3.36 -16.44 5.90
N HIS A 55 2.09 -16.08 5.95
CA HIS A 55 1.61 -14.77 6.41
C HIS A 55 1.26 -14.72 7.89
N PHE A 56 1.38 -15.85 8.59
CA PHE A 56 1.06 -15.98 9.99
C PHE A 56 2.29 -16.51 10.75
N THR A 57 2.55 -15.95 11.94
CA THR A 57 3.47 -16.51 12.93
C THR A 57 2.72 -17.35 13.98
N GLY A 58 3.43 -18.28 14.62
CA GLY A 58 2.87 -19.25 15.57
C GLY A 58 2.42 -20.54 14.88
N GLU A 59 2.39 -21.67 15.57
CA GLU A 59 1.99 -22.98 15.03
C GLU A 59 0.49 -23.25 15.14
N LYS A 60 0.01 -24.28 14.43
CA LYS A 60 -1.40 -24.69 14.48
C LYS A 60 -1.72 -25.24 15.87
N GLY A 61 -2.34 -24.42 16.71
CA GLY A 61 -2.65 -24.75 18.11
C GLY A 61 -2.26 -23.65 19.10
N ASP A 62 -1.46 -22.66 18.67
CA ASP A 62 -1.15 -21.50 19.49
C ASP A 62 -2.38 -20.61 19.67
N MET A 63 -2.66 -20.22 20.92
CA MET A 63 -3.72 -19.26 21.29
C MET A 63 -3.47 -17.86 20.71
N ALA A 64 -2.24 -17.59 20.23
CA ALA A 64 -1.81 -16.31 19.68
C ALA A 64 -1.20 -16.49 18.28
N ILE A 65 -2.04 -16.84 17.30
CA ILE A 65 -1.67 -16.64 15.90
C ILE A 65 -1.57 -15.14 15.67
N THR A 66 -0.36 -14.65 15.43
CA THR A 66 -0.11 -13.24 15.10
C THR A 66 0.08 -13.14 13.59
N VAL A 67 -0.68 -12.25 12.94
CA VAL A 67 -0.46 -11.91 11.52
C VAL A 67 0.94 -11.32 11.43
N LEU A 68 1.77 -11.89 10.55
CA LEU A 68 3.11 -11.38 10.36
C LEU A 68 3.04 -9.92 9.93
N ASP A 69 3.88 -9.10 10.58
CA ASP A 69 4.01 -7.66 10.33
C ASP A 69 4.45 -7.35 8.87
N GLY A 70 4.79 -8.40 8.11
CA GLY A 70 5.00 -8.36 6.66
C GLY A 70 3.76 -7.97 5.84
N TYR A 71 2.54 -8.00 6.39
CA TYR A 71 1.38 -7.37 5.71
C TYR A 71 1.26 -5.89 6.07
N THR A 72 1.47 -5.49 7.31
CA THR A 72 1.26 -4.12 7.78
C THR A 72 2.26 -3.11 7.21
N ARG A 73 3.46 -3.55 6.82
CA ARG A 73 4.52 -2.69 6.25
C ARG A 73 4.63 -2.72 4.72
N CYS A 74 3.93 -3.63 4.05
CA CYS A 74 3.94 -3.78 2.59
C CYS A 74 2.88 -2.94 1.87
N PHE A 75 2.41 -1.85 2.47
CA PHE A 75 1.42 -0.94 1.86
C PHE A 75 1.96 0.48 1.65
N VAL A 76 3.23 0.76 1.92
CA VAL A 76 3.76 2.10 1.69
C VAL A 76 5.12 1.99 1.05
N GLN A 77 5.22 2.36 -0.22
CA GLN A 77 6.51 2.64 -0.83
C GLN A 77 6.98 3.98 -0.23
N ARG A 78 7.95 3.93 0.69
CA ARG A 78 8.58 5.16 1.18
C ARG A 78 9.51 5.66 0.09
N ASP A 79 9.22 6.84 -0.45
CA ASP A 79 10.16 7.56 -1.32
C ASP A 79 11.50 7.66 -0.57
N THR A 80 12.58 7.28 -1.26
CA THR A 80 13.95 7.39 -0.74
C THR A 80 14.45 8.82 -0.86
#